data_AF-A0A329SD71-F1
#
_entry.id   AF-A0A329SD71-F1
#
_cell.length_a   1.000
_cell.length_b   1.000
_cell.length_c   1.000
_cell.angle_alpha   90.00
_cell.angle_beta   90.00
_cell.angle_gamma   90.00
#
_symmetry.space_group_name_H-M   'P 1'
#
loop_
_entity.id
_entity.type
_entity.pdbx_description
1 polymer ?
#
loop_
_entity_poly.entity_id
_entity_poly.type
_entity_poly.pdbx_seq_one_letter_code
_entity_poly.pdbx_strand_id
1 'polypeptide(L)'
;MGESFFVPYLYVPSAEANYVKLVTPWGNVHMNKAFLEQVAVSVAVVVLTVMLWRCGARLNATLKKKADTADGEAEGKEGNEGESEDEEPRSALDENMVKKGEHSYYYTHQHQEIKGGEVSSYGWSDDKKTVSIYLTDNVVKNMKEDQLVLKWTNTSLSMDLLAAPGGDLAKSLVISSLFQEITDVTWKANKDTLTITLTKAQELPWTSLNGAAKKMEDHIEYDDALYD
;
A
#
# COMPACT_ATOMS: atom_id res chain seq x y z
N MET A 1 -3.22 10.64 61.99
CA MET A 1 -2.18 9.93 61.22
C MET A 1 -2.77 9.68 59.84
N GLY A 2 -2.20 10.27 58.79
CA GLY A 2 -2.72 10.11 57.43
C GLY A 2 -2.34 8.73 56.88
N GLU A 3 -3.32 7.98 56.40
CA GLU A 3 -3.06 6.74 55.67
C GLU A 3 -2.38 7.09 54.35
N SER A 4 -1.11 6.70 54.21
CA SER A 4 -0.36 6.86 52.97
C SER A 4 -0.99 5.97 51.90
N PHE A 5 -1.64 6.58 50.91
CA PHE A 5 -2.22 5.88 49.76
C PHE A 5 -1.11 5.18 48.97
N PHE A 6 -1.21 3.86 48.83
CA PHE A 6 -0.27 3.06 48.05
C PHE A 6 -0.90 2.67 46.72
N VAL A 7 -0.25 3.01 45.62
CA VAL A 7 -0.65 2.61 44.27
C VAL A 7 0.18 1.41 43.84
N PRO A 8 -0.43 0.24 43.56
CA PRO A 8 0.30 -0.89 42.99
C PRO A 8 1.01 -0.50 41.69
N TYR A 9 2.24 -0.98 41.53
CA TYR A 9 3.05 -0.70 40.34
C TYR A 9 3.78 -1.95 39.86
N LEU A 10 4.08 -1.95 38.56
CA LEU A 10 4.89 -2.97 37.91
C LEU A 10 6.36 -2.55 37.97
N TYR A 11 7.20 -3.45 38.44
CA TYR A 11 8.64 -3.29 38.50
C TYR A 11 9.30 -4.29 37.54
N VAL A 12 10.10 -3.76 36.62
CA VAL A 12 10.90 -4.53 35.66
C VAL A 12 12.37 -4.39 36.07
N PRO A 13 12.99 -5.41 36.67
CA PRO A 13 14.33 -5.27 37.25
C PRO A 13 15.44 -5.04 36.22
N SER A 14 15.27 -5.54 35.00
CA SER A 14 16.18 -5.32 33.86
C SER A 14 15.41 -5.56 32.56
N ALA A 15 15.86 -4.94 31.45
CA ALA A 15 15.32 -5.21 30.12
C ALA A 15 15.45 -6.69 29.70
N GLU A 16 16.47 -7.39 30.23
CA GLU A 16 16.74 -8.80 29.98
C GLU A 16 16.03 -9.75 30.96
N ALA A 17 15.31 -9.24 31.95
CA ALA A 17 14.64 -10.08 32.93
C ALA A 17 13.44 -10.82 32.30
N ASN A 18 13.39 -12.13 32.50
CA ASN A 18 12.28 -12.99 32.04
C ASN A 18 11.04 -12.90 32.96
N TYR A 19 11.00 -11.95 33.89
CA TYR A 19 9.90 -11.78 34.82
C TYR A 19 9.60 -10.31 35.09
N VAL A 20 8.35 -10.05 35.46
CA VAL A 20 7.85 -8.76 35.92
C VAL A 20 7.34 -8.94 37.35
N LYS A 21 7.56 -7.93 38.19
CA LYS A 21 7.17 -7.97 39.60
C LYS A 21 6.04 -6.97 39.84
N LEU A 22 4.88 -7.44 40.27
CA LEU A 22 3.79 -6.58 40.72
C LEU A 22 4.00 -6.30 42.21
N VAL A 23 4.23 -5.04 42.57
CA VAL A 23 4.43 -4.60 43.95
C VAL A 23 3.10 -4.07 44.48
N THR A 24 2.62 -4.67 45.57
CA THR A 24 1.36 -4.33 46.24
C THR A 24 1.60 -4.08 47.74
N PRO A 25 0.67 -3.46 48.47
CA PRO A 25 0.79 -3.30 49.93
C PRO A 25 0.91 -4.63 50.67
N TRP A 26 0.35 -5.70 50.09
CA TRP A 26 0.33 -7.05 50.66
C TRP A 26 1.54 -7.91 50.25
N GLY A 27 2.46 -7.35 49.48
CA GLY A 27 3.67 -8.03 49.04
C GLY A 27 3.87 -8.02 47.54
N ASN A 28 4.72 -8.94 47.08
CA ASN A 28 5.22 -8.96 45.72
C ASN A 28 4.81 -10.23 44.99
N VAL A 29 4.27 -10.07 43.78
CA VAL A 29 3.94 -11.20 42.90
C VAL A 29 4.90 -11.20 41.71
N HIS A 30 5.56 -12.35 41.48
CA HIS A 30 6.40 -12.55 40.31
C HIS A 30 5.59 -13.19 39.19
N MET A 31 5.58 -12.53 38.03
CA MET A 31 4.92 -13.01 36.83
C MET A 31 5.96 -13.27 35.75
N ASN A 32 5.88 -14.42 35.08
CA ASN A 32 6.75 -14.71 33.95
C ASN A 32 6.37 -13.81 32.75
N LYS A 33 7.35 -13.21 32.09
CA LYS A 33 7.13 -12.33 30.93
C LYS A 33 6.44 -13.06 29.77
N ALA A 34 6.82 -14.31 29.51
CA ALA A 34 6.18 -15.13 28.49
C ALA A 34 4.70 -15.40 28.79
N PHE A 35 4.35 -15.57 30.07
CA PHE A 35 2.95 -15.72 30.49
C PHE A 35 2.17 -14.43 30.28
N LEU A 36 2.75 -13.27 30.63
CA LEU A 36 2.13 -11.96 30.37
C LEU A 36 1.91 -11.70 28.87
N GLU A 37 2.88 -12.06 28.03
CA GLU A 37 2.75 -11.97 26.57
C GLU A 37 1.63 -12.87 26.05
N GLN A 38 1.53 -14.11 26.53
CA GLN A 38 0.43 -15.02 26.17
C GLN A 38 -0.93 -14.46 26.60
N VAL A 39 -1.03 -13.90 27.83
CA VAL A 39 -2.27 -13.28 28.31
C VAL A 39 -2.63 -12.08 27.45
N ALA A 40 -1.68 -11.20 27.12
CA ALA A 40 -1.92 -10.04 26.27
C ALA A 40 -2.43 -10.44 24.88
N VAL A 41 -1.81 -11.45 24.24
CA VAL A 41 -2.26 -12.00 22.95
C VAL A 41 -3.68 -12.56 23.08
N SER A 42 -3.98 -13.31 24.14
CA SER A 42 -5.31 -13.89 24.35
C SER A 42 -6.39 -12.82 24.50
N VAL A 43 -6.11 -11.74 25.25
CA VAL A 43 -7.03 -10.61 25.43
C VAL A 43 -7.24 -9.88 24.10
N ALA A 44 -6.17 -9.66 23.33
CA ALA A 44 -6.27 -9.03 22.01
C ALA A 44 -7.17 -9.82 21.06
N VAL A 45 -7.07 -11.16 21.04
CA VAL A 45 -7.94 -12.02 20.22
C VAL A 45 -9.40 -11.91 20.65
N VAL A 46 -9.69 -11.92 21.95
CA VAL A 46 -11.06 -11.76 22.47
C VAL A 46 -11.63 -10.38 22.11
N VAL A 47 -10.84 -9.31 22.23
CA VAL A 47 -11.29 -7.95 21.85
C VAL A 47 -11.55 -7.85 20.35
N LEU A 48 -10.65 -8.39 19.52
CA LEU A 48 -10.79 -8.38 18.06
C LEU A 48 -12.03 -9.15 17.61
N THR A 49 -12.25 -10.34 18.18
CA THR A 49 -13.44 -11.16 17.87
C THR A 49 -14.74 -10.46 18.25
N VAL A 50 -14.79 -9.80 19.42
CA VAL A 50 -15.94 -8.98 19.83
C VAL A 50 -16.14 -7.78 18.89
N MET A 51 -15.06 -7.12 18.46
CA MET A 51 -15.14 -6.02 17.50
C MET A 51 -15.66 -6.48 16.13
N LEU A 52 -15.13 -7.57 15.60
CA LEU A 52 -15.59 -8.15 14.33
C LEU A 52 -17.06 -8.56 14.40
N TRP A 53 -17.50 -9.14 15.52
CA TRP A 53 -18.90 -9.48 15.73
C TRP A 53 -19.79 -8.23 15.76
N ARG A 54 -19.36 -7.15 16.43
CA ARG A 54 -20.06 -5.86 16.41
C ARG A 54 -20.09 -5.21 15.02
N CYS A 55 -19.00 -5.26 14.26
CA CYS A 55 -18.96 -4.75 12.90
C CYS A 55 -19.86 -5.56 11.96
N GLY A 56 -19.85 -6.88 12.06
CA GLY A 56 -20.74 -7.76 11.28
C GLY A 56 -22.23 -7.49 11.56
N ALA A 57 -22.61 -7.29 12.82
CA ALA A 57 -23.98 -6.93 13.19
C ALA A 57 -24.43 -5.59 12.58
N ARG A 58 -23.53 -4.59 12.52
CA ARG A 58 -23.83 -3.28 11.90
C ARG A 58 -23.99 -3.36 10.38
N LEU A 59 -23.13 -4.13 9.71
CA LEU A 59 -23.20 -4.30 8.25
C LEU A 59 -24.49 -5.03 7.82
N ASN A 60 -24.93 -6.02 8.58
CA ASN A 60 -26.17 -6.74 8.29
C ASN A 60 -27.42 -5.84 8.38
N ALA A 61 -27.43 -4.86 9.30
CA ALA A 61 -28.52 -3.89 9.41
C ALA A 61 -28.59 -2.93 8.20
N THR A 62 -27.45 -2.53 7.66
CA THR A 62 -27.39 -1.63 6.48
C THR A 62 -27.79 -2.33 5.18
N LEU A 63 -27.49 -3.62 5.04
CA LEU A 63 -27.90 -4.40 3.86
C LEU A 63 -29.40 -4.65 3.83
N LYS A 64 -30.02 -4.93 4.98
CA LYS A 64 -31.48 -5.10 5.07
C LYS A 64 -32.23 -3.81 4.70
N LYS A 65 -31.68 -2.64 5.05
CA LYS A 65 -32.26 -1.33 4.69
C LYS A 65 -32.20 -1.01 3.19
N LYS A 66 -31.20 -1.52 2.46
CA LYS A 66 -31.09 -1.32 1.00
C LYS A 66 -31.99 -2.26 0.19
N ALA A 67 -32.38 -3.42 0.74
CA ALA A 67 -33.31 -4.33 0.08
C ALA A 67 -34.74 -3.78 0.02
N ASP A 68 -35.11 -2.85 0.90
CA ASP A 68 -36.44 -2.22 0.94
C ASP A 68 -36.52 -0.88 0.17
N THR A 69 -35.44 -0.41 -0.46
CA THR A 69 -35.37 0.90 -1.16
C THR A 69 -34.78 0.77 -2.56
N ALA A 70 -35.14 -0.30 -3.28
CA ALA A 70 -34.69 -0.57 -4.64
C ALA A 70 -35.86 -0.77 -5.61
N ASP A 71 -36.93 0.03 -5.45
CA ASP A 71 -37.96 0.27 -6.46
C ASP A 71 -38.26 1.78 -6.46
N GLY A 72 -37.59 2.53 -7.33
CA GLY A 72 -37.79 3.98 -7.41
C GLY A 72 -36.78 4.71 -8.28
N GLU A 73 -37.16 4.89 -9.55
CA GLU A 73 -36.79 5.97 -10.46
C GLU A 73 -35.43 5.95 -11.18
N ALA A 74 -35.54 5.58 -12.45
CA ALA A 74 -34.72 6.04 -13.56
C ALA A 74 -35.42 7.24 -14.24
N GLU A 75 -34.66 8.26 -14.66
CA GLU A 75 -34.80 9.08 -15.88
C GLU A 75 -33.85 10.30 -15.79
N GLY A 76 -32.89 10.46 -16.72
CA GLY A 76 -32.95 11.43 -17.83
C GLY A 76 -31.88 12.52 -17.59
N LYS A 77 -31.25 13.21 -18.55
CA LYS A 77 -31.28 13.28 -20.02
C LYS A 77 -30.08 14.17 -20.45
N GLU A 78 -29.65 14.04 -21.72
CA GLU A 78 -29.03 15.02 -22.68
C GLU A 78 -28.39 16.32 -22.14
N GLY A 79 -27.26 16.85 -22.62
CA GLY A 79 -26.69 16.90 -23.97
C GLY A 79 -26.20 18.35 -24.17
N ASN A 80 -24.98 18.59 -24.69
CA ASN A 80 -24.59 19.92 -25.17
C ASN A 80 -23.50 19.80 -26.24
N GLU A 81 -23.87 20.12 -27.48
CA GLU A 81 -22.99 20.31 -28.62
C GLU A 81 -22.48 21.75 -28.63
N GLY A 82 -21.20 21.94 -28.92
CA GLY A 82 -20.59 23.25 -29.16
C GLY A 82 -19.56 23.13 -30.27
N GLU A 83 -19.91 23.67 -31.43
CA GLU A 83 -19.00 23.97 -32.55
C GLU A 83 -17.96 25.03 -32.14
N SER A 84 -16.73 24.89 -32.64
CA SER A 84 -15.87 26.04 -32.97
C SER A 84 -14.75 25.62 -33.93
N GLU A 85 -14.90 26.10 -35.16
CA GLU A 85 -13.94 26.74 -36.08
C GLU A 85 -12.48 26.25 -36.21
N ASP A 86 -12.05 26.27 -37.47
CA ASP A 86 -10.77 25.87 -38.05
C ASP A 86 -9.52 26.44 -37.33
N GLU A 87 -8.69 25.55 -36.78
CA GLU A 87 -7.26 25.85 -36.55
C GLU A 87 -6.40 24.70 -37.10
N GLU A 88 -5.30 25.09 -37.77
CA GLU A 88 -4.25 24.26 -38.36
C GLU A 88 -3.77 23.13 -37.42
N PRO A 89 -3.27 21.99 -37.94
CA PRO A 89 -2.88 20.84 -37.11
C PRO A 89 -1.67 21.17 -36.23
N ARG A 90 -1.94 21.77 -35.07
CA ARG A 90 -0.98 21.93 -33.98
C ARG A 90 -0.75 20.54 -33.38
N SER A 91 0.51 20.24 -33.08
CA SER A 91 0.88 18.97 -32.46
C SER A 91 0.10 18.79 -31.15
N ALA A 92 -0.33 17.58 -30.82
CA ALA A 92 -1.00 17.27 -29.54
C ALA A 92 -0.19 17.69 -28.29
N LEU A 93 1.09 18.02 -28.50
CA LEU A 93 2.00 18.60 -27.53
C LEU A 93 1.70 20.08 -27.25
N ASP A 94 1.37 20.89 -28.26
CA ASP A 94 1.11 22.33 -28.11
C ASP A 94 -0.25 22.58 -27.45
N GLU A 95 -1.28 21.81 -27.79
CA GLU A 95 -2.62 21.95 -27.18
C GLU A 95 -2.61 21.63 -25.67
N ASN A 96 -1.77 20.68 -25.23
CA ASN A 96 -1.64 20.36 -23.82
C ASN A 96 -0.85 21.42 -23.04
N MET A 97 0.12 22.07 -23.68
CA MET A 97 0.94 23.12 -23.06
C MET A 97 0.14 24.40 -22.80
N VAL A 98 -0.74 24.77 -23.73
CA VAL A 98 -1.64 25.93 -23.59
C VAL A 98 -2.72 25.68 -22.52
N LYS A 99 -3.24 24.45 -22.42
CA LYS A 99 -4.36 24.15 -21.51
C LYS A 99 -3.95 23.91 -20.05
N LYS A 100 -2.69 23.55 -19.77
CA LYS A 100 -2.22 23.18 -18.41
C LYS A 100 -1.27 24.18 -17.74
N GLY A 101 -0.87 25.26 -18.43
CA GLY A 101 0.03 26.28 -17.87
C GLY A 101 1.49 25.81 -17.71
N GLU A 102 2.38 26.76 -17.42
CA GLU A 102 3.86 26.62 -17.33
C GLU A 102 4.38 25.61 -16.30
N HIS A 103 3.51 24.90 -15.57
CA HIS A 103 3.86 23.92 -14.53
C HIS A 103 3.54 22.46 -14.92
N SER A 104 3.37 22.17 -16.20
CA SER A 104 3.20 20.79 -16.67
C SER A 104 4.55 20.05 -16.72
N TYR A 105 4.98 19.52 -15.58
CA TYR A 105 6.16 18.66 -15.48
C TYR A 105 5.94 17.35 -16.24
N TYR A 106 6.43 17.29 -17.48
CA TYR A 106 6.55 16.04 -18.22
C TYR A 106 7.73 15.23 -17.68
N TYR A 107 7.45 14.16 -16.94
CA TYR A 107 8.42 13.09 -16.70
C TYR A 107 8.60 12.32 -18.02
N THR A 108 9.58 12.71 -18.83
CA THR A 108 10.04 11.90 -19.96
C THR A 108 10.91 10.77 -19.40
N HIS A 109 10.29 9.64 -19.06
CA HIS A 109 11.05 8.42 -18.81
C HIS A 109 11.85 8.09 -20.07
N GLN A 110 13.17 8.03 -19.94
CA GLN A 110 14.09 7.69 -21.00
C GLN A 110 13.70 6.30 -21.53
N HIS A 111 13.15 6.24 -22.75
CA HIS A 111 12.76 5.00 -23.40
C HIS A 111 14.01 4.12 -23.55
N GLN A 112 14.20 3.20 -22.63
CA GLN A 112 15.05 2.06 -22.89
C GLN A 112 14.34 1.24 -23.98
N GLU A 113 14.99 1.00 -25.11
CA GLU A 113 14.48 0.10 -26.15
C GLU A 113 14.50 -1.34 -25.62
N ILE A 114 13.53 -1.66 -24.77
CA ILE A 114 13.28 -3.01 -24.32
C ILE A 114 12.65 -3.73 -25.51
N LYS A 115 13.30 -4.78 -26.02
CA LYS A 115 12.75 -5.60 -27.13
C LYS A 115 11.44 -6.32 -26.76
N GLY A 116 11.08 -6.33 -25.47
CA GLY A 116 9.78 -6.70 -24.93
C GLY A 116 8.97 -5.47 -24.50
N GLY A 117 7.65 -5.60 -24.43
CA GLY A 117 6.78 -4.48 -24.03
C GLY A 117 7.00 -4.05 -22.59
N GLU A 118 6.70 -2.79 -22.28
CA GLU A 118 6.61 -2.36 -20.87
C GLU A 118 5.33 -2.94 -20.22
N VAL A 119 5.39 -3.25 -18.93
CA VAL A 119 4.20 -3.56 -18.15
C VAL A 119 3.34 -2.31 -18.03
N SER A 120 2.22 -2.27 -18.77
CA SER A 120 1.36 -1.08 -18.85
C SER A 120 0.45 -0.87 -17.64
N SER A 121 0.15 -1.93 -16.87
CA SER A 121 -0.73 -1.85 -15.71
C SER A 121 -0.33 -2.87 -14.66
N TYR A 122 -0.28 -2.41 -13.41
CA TYR A 122 -0.10 -3.24 -12.22
C TYR A 122 -0.85 -2.59 -11.04
N GLY A 123 -1.29 -3.42 -10.10
CA GLY A 123 -1.81 -2.98 -8.83
C GLY A 123 -0.75 -3.10 -7.73
N TRP A 124 -0.89 -2.36 -6.65
CA TRP A 124 -0.08 -2.58 -5.46
C TRP A 124 -0.91 -2.32 -4.19
N SER A 125 -0.49 -2.91 -3.07
CA SER A 125 -1.08 -2.70 -1.76
C SER A 125 -0.02 -2.58 -0.68
N ASP A 126 -0.32 -1.74 0.32
CA ASP A 126 0.53 -1.54 1.49
C ASP A 126 0.02 -2.35 2.69
N ASP A 127 0.90 -3.16 3.28
CA ASP A 127 0.66 -3.82 4.56
C ASP A 127 1.64 -3.28 5.62
N LYS A 128 1.46 -3.68 6.88
CA LYS A 128 2.30 -3.19 7.99
C LYS A 128 3.80 -3.43 7.76
N LYS A 129 4.16 -4.62 7.27
CA LYS A 129 5.55 -5.08 7.10
C LYS A 129 5.96 -5.29 5.65
N THR A 130 5.00 -5.31 4.75
CA THR A 130 5.21 -5.74 3.37
C THR A 130 4.48 -4.83 2.40
N VAL A 131 4.95 -4.80 1.16
CA VAL A 131 4.27 -4.16 0.03
C VAL A 131 4.07 -5.23 -1.03
N SER A 132 2.84 -5.40 -1.50
CA SER A 132 2.53 -6.40 -2.53
C SER A 132 2.26 -5.71 -3.86
N ILE A 133 2.89 -6.19 -4.93
CA ILE A 133 2.65 -5.76 -6.31
C ILE A 133 1.94 -6.90 -7.03
N TYR A 134 0.83 -6.59 -7.69
CA TYR A 134 -0.01 -7.52 -8.42
C TYR A 134 0.06 -7.23 -9.90
N LEU A 135 0.46 -8.23 -10.67
CA LEU A 135 0.46 -8.17 -12.12
C LEU A 135 -0.53 -9.18 -12.69
N THR A 136 -1.49 -8.67 -13.44
CA THR A 136 -2.46 -9.45 -14.21
C THR A 136 -2.22 -9.20 -15.69
N ASP A 137 -1.57 -10.14 -16.37
CA ASP A 137 -1.22 -10.03 -17.77
C ASP A 137 -1.32 -11.39 -18.47
N ASN A 138 -1.52 -11.40 -19.78
CA ASN A 138 -1.56 -12.63 -20.57
C ASN A 138 -0.22 -13.39 -20.51
N VAL A 139 0.89 -12.68 -20.34
CA VAL A 139 2.23 -13.28 -20.22
C VAL A 139 2.39 -14.07 -18.91
N VAL A 140 1.67 -13.68 -17.86
CA VAL A 140 1.71 -14.35 -16.56
C VAL A 140 0.88 -15.64 -16.56
N LYS A 141 -0.07 -15.76 -17.51
CA LYS A 141 -0.97 -16.89 -17.59
C LYS A 141 -0.21 -18.18 -17.89
N ASN A 142 -0.22 -19.11 -16.93
CA ASN A 142 0.56 -20.36 -16.96
C ASN A 142 2.09 -20.17 -17.02
N MET A 143 2.59 -19.04 -16.50
CA MET A 143 4.04 -18.81 -16.40
C MET A 143 4.69 -19.81 -15.44
N LYS A 144 5.88 -20.28 -15.82
CA LYS A 144 6.75 -21.11 -14.99
C LYS A 144 7.78 -20.25 -14.24
N GLU A 145 8.37 -20.82 -13.19
CA GLU A 145 9.27 -20.08 -12.30
C GLU A 145 10.56 -19.59 -12.97
N ASP A 146 11.03 -20.33 -13.97
CA ASP A 146 12.22 -20.05 -14.79
C ASP A 146 12.01 -18.92 -15.82
N GLN A 147 10.79 -18.41 -15.96
CA GLN A 147 10.46 -17.31 -16.87
C GLN A 147 10.51 -15.94 -16.19
N LEU A 148 10.71 -15.88 -14.88
CA LEU A 148 10.83 -14.64 -14.12
C LEU A 148 12.29 -14.37 -13.79
N VAL A 149 12.81 -13.25 -14.28
CA VAL A 149 14.12 -12.73 -13.84
C VAL A 149 13.86 -11.51 -12.97
N LEU A 150 14.14 -11.68 -11.67
CA LEU A 150 13.92 -10.64 -10.67
C LEU A 150 15.26 -10.11 -10.18
N LYS A 151 15.46 -8.80 -10.29
CA LYS A 151 16.63 -8.09 -9.78
C LYS A 151 16.17 -6.97 -8.88
N TRP A 152 16.74 -6.88 -7.70
CA TRP A 152 16.35 -5.86 -6.74
C TRP A 152 17.56 -5.35 -5.96
N THR A 153 17.41 -4.14 -5.42
CA THR A 153 18.31 -3.53 -4.45
C THR A 153 17.49 -3.03 -3.26
N ASN A 154 18.13 -2.41 -2.28
CA ASN A 154 17.42 -1.79 -1.16
C ASN A 154 16.37 -0.76 -1.61
N THR A 155 16.54 -0.08 -2.75
CA THR A 155 15.62 0.99 -3.19
C THR A 155 15.12 0.84 -4.62
N SER A 156 15.37 -0.29 -5.29
CA SER A 156 14.91 -0.49 -6.67
C SER A 156 14.49 -1.92 -6.94
N LEU A 157 13.59 -2.08 -7.90
CA LEU A 157 13.06 -3.37 -8.34
C LEU A 157 13.02 -3.38 -9.87
N SER A 158 13.54 -4.45 -10.46
CA SER A 158 13.43 -4.74 -11.89
C SER A 158 12.96 -6.17 -12.06
N MET A 159 11.89 -6.32 -12.83
CA MET A 159 11.30 -7.60 -13.17
C MET A 159 11.27 -7.73 -14.68
N ASP A 160 11.82 -8.83 -15.17
CA ASP A 160 11.78 -9.23 -16.57
C ASP A 160 10.98 -10.53 -16.69
N LEU A 161 9.97 -10.52 -17.55
CA LEU A 161 9.11 -11.65 -17.89
C LEU A 161 9.51 -12.19 -19.25
N LEU A 162 9.89 -13.46 -19.31
CA LEU A 162 10.32 -14.12 -20.55
C LEU A 162 9.16 -14.88 -21.20
N ALA A 163 9.08 -14.85 -22.54
CA ALA A 163 8.05 -15.57 -23.29
C ALA A 163 8.13 -17.09 -23.12
N ALA A 164 9.33 -17.62 -22.91
CA ALA A 164 9.65 -19.01 -22.62
C ALA A 164 10.83 -19.08 -21.65
N PRO A 165 11.05 -20.20 -20.96
CA PRO A 165 12.23 -20.39 -20.11
C PRO A 165 13.53 -20.13 -20.88
N GLY A 166 14.32 -19.14 -20.47
CA GLY A 166 15.54 -18.72 -21.16
C GLY A 166 15.33 -18.11 -22.55
N GLY A 167 14.09 -17.76 -22.90
CA GLY A 167 13.71 -17.18 -24.18
C GLY A 167 13.80 -15.64 -24.19
N ASP A 168 13.16 -15.04 -25.20
CA ASP A 168 13.12 -13.60 -25.37
C ASP A 168 12.29 -12.91 -24.29
N LEU A 169 12.66 -11.65 -24.02
CA LEU A 169 11.95 -10.78 -23.11
C LEU A 169 10.56 -10.45 -23.67
N ALA A 170 9.52 -10.85 -22.95
CA ALA A 170 8.14 -10.54 -23.30
C ALA A 170 7.74 -9.18 -22.71
N LYS A 171 7.93 -9.00 -21.40
CA LYS A 171 7.60 -7.74 -20.71
C LYS A 171 8.59 -7.40 -19.61
N SER A 172 8.77 -6.12 -19.31
CA SER A 172 9.59 -5.65 -18.20
C SER A 172 8.89 -4.59 -17.36
N LEU A 173 9.12 -4.62 -16.06
CA LEU A 173 8.71 -3.59 -15.10
C LEU A 173 9.95 -3.12 -14.34
N VAL A 174 10.25 -1.83 -14.42
CA VAL A 174 11.40 -1.22 -13.75
C VAL A 174 10.91 -0.11 -12.83
N ILE A 175 11.20 -0.25 -11.54
CA ILE A 175 10.95 0.76 -10.51
C ILE A 175 12.31 1.22 -9.98
N SER A 176 12.78 2.34 -10.52
CA SER A 176 14.13 2.85 -10.25
C SER A 176 14.32 3.34 -8.81
N SER A 177 13.26 3.83 -8.19
CA SER A 177 13.27 4.38 -6.83
C SER A 177 11.99 3.99 -6.10
N LEU A 178 12.10 3.10 -5.13
CA LEU A 178 11.02 2.74 -4.23
C LEU A 178 10.80 3.83 -3.18
N PHE A 179 9.59 3.88 -2.62
CA PHE A 179 9.25 4.89 -1.62
C PHE A 179 10.11 4.82 -0.34
N GLN A 180 10.45 3.60 0.09
CA GLN A 180 11.40 3.34 1.16
C GLN A 180 12.23 2.10 0.88
N GLU A 181 13.21 1.86 1.74
CA GLU A 181 14.09 0.71 1.65
C GLU A 181 13.36 -0.62 1.90
N ILE A 182 13.77 -1.65 1.18
CA ILE A 182 13.32 -3.03 1.31
C ILE A 182 14.49 -3.92 1.73
N THR A 183 14.18 -5.00 2.43
CA THR A 183 15.17 -5.96 2.96
C THR A 183 15.14 -7.30 2.24
N ASP A 184 14.00 -7.66 1.67
CA ASP A 184 13.80 -8.93 0.99
C ASP A 184 12.70 -8.81 -0.07
N VAL A 185 12.74 -9.72 -1.04
CA VAL A 185 11.74 -9.82 -2.11
C VAL A 185 11.39 -11.27 -2.34
N THR A 186 10.10 -11.58 -2.20
CA THR A 186 9.54 -12.88 -2.53
C THR A 186 8.50 -12.72 -3.63
N TRP A 187 8.17 -13.80 -4.33
CA TRP A 187 7.16 -13.76 -5.36
C TRP A 187 6.43 -15.09 -5.46
N LYS A 188 5.20 -15.05 -5.99
CA LYS A 188 4.35 -16.22 -6.24
C LYS A 188 3.59 -16.03 -7.53
N ALA A 189 3.68 -17.02 -8.41
CA ALA A 189 2.83 -17.11 -9.60
C ALA A 189 1.60 -17.97 -9.29
N ASN A 190 0.41 -17.39 -9.47
CA ASN A 190 -0.85 -18.09 -9.54
C ASN A 190 -1.30 -18.17 -11.02
N LYS A 191 -2.37 -18.92 -11.32
CA LYS A 191 -2.82 -19.20 -12.70
C LYS A 191 -2.80 -18.00 -13.65
N ASP A 192 -3.29 -16.85 -13.18
CA ASP A 192 -3.44 -15.62 -13.99
C ASP A 192 -2.86 -14.38 -13.30
N THR A 193 -2.10 -14.54 -12.20
CA THR A 193 -1.64 -13.40 -11.40
C THR A 193 -0.27 -13.67 -10.81
N LEU A 194 0.63 -12.72 -10.97
CA LEU A 194 1.95 -12.71 -10.35
C LEU A 194 1.90 -11.73 -9.19
N THR A 195 2.24 -12.22 -8.00
CA THR A 195 2.33 -11.40 -6.80
C THR A 195 3.79 -11.32 -6.39
N ILE A 196 4.33 -10.11 -6.32
CA ILE A 196 5.65 -9.82 -5.75
C ILE A 196 5.43 -9.17 -4.40
N THR A 197 6.04 -9.71 -3.35
CA THR A 197 5.96 -9.19 -2.00
C THR A 197 7.33 -8.67 -1.59
N LEU A 198 7.40 -7.37 -1.35
CA LEU A 198 8.57 -6.66 -0.85
C LEU A 198 8.49 -6.57 0.67
N THR A 199 9.54 -6.95 1.38
CA THR A 199 9.63 -6.79 2.85
C THR A 199 10.23 -5.42 3.16
N LYS A 200 9.49 -4.59 3.89
CA LYS A 200 9.95 -3.23 4.25
C LYS A 200 11.13 -3.29 5.23
N ALA A 201 12.06 -2.35 5.11
CA ALA A 201 13.10 -2.15 6.13
C ALA A 201 12.55 -1.49 7.41
N GLN A 202 11.50 -0.66 7.28
CA GLN A 202 10.85 0.05 8.38
C GLN A 202 9.33 -0.13 8.29
N GLU A 203 8.65 -0.31 9.42
CA GLU A 203 7.19 -0.48 9.49
C GLU A 203 6.43 0.86 9.33
N LEU A 204 6.81 1.65 8.32
CA LEU A 204 6.14 2.89 7.98
C LEU A 204 5.14 2.66 6.83
N PRO A 205 3.99 3.36 6.84
CA PRO A 205 3.03 3.27 5.75
C PRO A 205 3.63 3.85 4.46
N TRP A 206 3.36 3.22 3.32
CA TRP A 206 3.74 3.72 2.00
C TRP A 206 2.57 4.47 1.38
N THR A 207 2.77 5.75 1.04
CA THR A 207 1.77 6.55 0.31
C THR A 207 1.87 6.39 -1.20
N SER A 208 3.02 5.90 -1.68
CA SER A 208 3.30 5.60 -3.08
C SER A 208 4.21 4.38 -3.17
N LEU A 209 4.20 3.70 -4.32
CA LEU A 209 5.20 2.68 -4.64
C LEU A 209 6.53 3.32 -5.10
N ASN A 210 6.43 4.43 -5.85
CA ASN A 210 7.58 5.14 -6.42
C ASN A 210 7.99 6.31 -5.51
N GLY A 211 9.27 6.37 -5.15
CA GLY A 211 9.87 7.43 -4.34
C GLY A 211 9.87 8.80 -5.02
N ALA A 212 9.70 8.89 -6.34
CA ALA A 212 9.55 10.17 -7.04
C ALA A 212 8.31 10.96 -6.56
N ALA A 213 7.23 10.27 -6.18
CA ALA A 213 6.01 10.90 -5.68
C ALA A 213 6.24 11.61 -4.33
N LYS A 214 7.17 11.11 -3.50
CA LYS A 214 7.52 11.73 -2.22
C LYS A 214 8.00 13.17 -2.39
N LYS A 215 8.77 13.44 -3.45
CA LYS A 215 9.33 14.77 -3.73
C LYS A 215 8.30 15.75 -4.29
N MET A 216 7.14 15.28 -4.75
CA MET A 216 6.11 16.19 -5.27
C MET A 216 5.27 16.76 -4.14
N GLU A 217 4.96 15.97 -3.11
CA GLU A 217 4.19 16.42 -1.93
C GLU A 217 4.96 17.48 -1.13
N ASP A 218 6.27 17.29 -0.98
CA ASP A 218 7.15 18.22 -0.22
C ASP A 218 7.32 19.60 -0.91
N HIS A 219 6.89 19.77 -2.17
CA HIS A 219 7.04 21.01 -2.93
C HIS A 219 5.72 21.76 -3.18
N ILE A 220 4.60 21.30 -2.63
CA ILE A 220 3.38 22.10 -2.59
C ILE A 220 3.48 23.01 -1.36
N GLU A 221 4.31 24.06 -1.45
CA GLU A 221 4.15 25.21 -0.55
C GLU A 221 2.80 25.84 -0.88
N TYR A 222 1.83 25.68 0.02
CA TYR A 222 0.60 26.45 -0.05
C TYR A 222 0.99 27.92 0.16
N ASP A 223 0.83 28.71 -0.90
CA ASP A 223 1.01 30.15 -0.84
C ASP A 223 -0.12 30.74 0.02
N ASP A 224 0.11 30.81 1.32
CA ASP A 224 -0.83 31.33 2.33
C ASP A 224 -1.20 32.81 2.06
N ALA A 225 -0.49 33.49 1.15
CA ALA A 225 -0.76 34.87 0.76
C ALA A 225 -2.05 35.05 -0.10
N LEU A 226 -2.68 33.96 -0.56
CA LEU A 226 -3.93 34.01 -1.34
C LEU A 226 -5.20 34.13 -0.48
N TYR A 227 -5.07 34.12 0.86
CA TYR A 227 -6.21 34.17 1.80
C TYR A 227 -6.26 35.43 2.69
N ASP A 228 -5.47 36.48 2.41
CA ASP A 228 -5.55 37.78 3.11
C ASP A 228 -6.52 38.78 2.45
#